data_AF-A0A428YV74-F1
#
_entry.id   AF-A0A428YV74-F1
#
_cell.length_a   1.000
_cell.length_b   1.000
_cell.length_c   1.000
_cell.angle_alpha   90.00
_cell.angle_beta   90.00
_cell.angle_gamma   90.00
#
_symmetry.space_group_name_H-M   'P 1'
#
loop_
_entity.id
_entity.type
_entity.pdbx_description
1 polymer ?
#
loop_
_entity_poly.entity_id
_entity_poly.type
_entity_poly.pdbx_seq_one_letter_code
_entity_poly.pdbx_strand_id
1 'polypeptide(L)'
;MQLAVGIDDLTLYGSTLAVDAAVLASARGTSDREIRRLQLVRRSLPPSFEDPVTLAVNAARPLTDPDDPDRYGLLVVATESGVDYAKPLSSYVHKYLQLSHRCRHLEVKHACYAGTAALRLASAWVQCNPTRRALVITTDMARRLFYDPGEPAEGAGAVAMVVAAEPRVLAFEPASGVAAREVYDVMRPTPSLETIHSGLSLGAYLDLLELAWDGYREDVGADVLDTFSHVIYHTPITPLVQQAHGLVVEAHRPDVEPSAVAESFERMVRPSLKYCQELGNTYSGSLWAALAALVDHAPSVAAGERIGLYSYGSGSCAEFFSGRFGAAARETVGRHQIGRHLASRRQVDLAVYERIVLDTERSLTEAHFKPDTSLVPGLLDVAYTGRARLVLEDVRDYYRTYGWM
;
A
#
# COMPACT_ATOMS: atom_id res chain seq x y z
N MET A 1 -13.52 15.63 -25.68
CA MET A 1 -13.66 14.73 -24.53
C MET A 1 -12.29 14.53 -23.94
N GLN A 2 -12.14 14.71 -22.63
CA GLN A 2 -10.88 14.44 -21.94
C GLN A 2 -10.66 12.93 -21.91
N LEU A 3 -9.45 12.48 -22.24
CA LEU A 3 -9.09 11.07 -22.26
C LEU A 3 -9.19 10.49 -20.84
N ALA A 4 -9.91 9.38 -20.68
CA ALA A 4 -9.97 8.67 -19.41
C ALA A 4 -8.61 8.06 -19.09
N VAL A 5 -8.07 8.33 -17.90
CA VAL A 5 -6.77 7.82 -17.44
C VAL A 5 -6.93 7.24 -16.04
N GLY A 6 -6.22 6.15 -15.77
CA GLY A 6 -6.23 5.53 -14.46
C GLY A 6 -5.57 4.17 -14.44
N ILE A 7 -5.99 3.30 -13.53
CA ILE A 7 -5.38 2.00 -13.27
C ILE A 7 -5.90 0.99 -14.29
N ASP A 8 -5.01 0.51 -15.15
CA ASP A 8 -5.27 -0.53 -16.14
C ASP A 8 -5.06 -1.95 -15.58
N ASP A 9 -4.17 -2.11 -14.62
CA ASP A 9 -3.87 -3.39 -13.97
C ASP A 9 -3.32 -3.15 -12.57
N LEU A 10 -3.54 -4.08 -11.65
CA LEU A 10 -3.12 -3.96 -10.25
C LEU A 10 -2.78 -5.33 -9.67
N THR A 11 -1.64 -5.43 -9.01
CA THR A 11 -1.24 -6.62 -8.24
C THR A 11 -0.54 -6.23 -6.94
N LEU A 12 -0.42 -7.18 -6.01
CA LEU A 12 0.08 -6.97 -4.66
C LEU A 12 1.00 -8.11 -4.23
N TYR A 13 2.12 -7.76 -3.60
CA TYR A 13 3.03 -8.71 -2.96
C TYR A 13 3.20 -8.40 -1.47
N GLY A 14 2.73 -9.32 -0.62
CA GLY A 14 2.75 -9.19 0.85
C GLY A 14 3.85 -9.98 1.57
N SER A 15 5.04 -10.13 0.96
CA SER A 15 6.12 -11.02 1.43
C SER A 15 5.72 -12.52 1.43
N THR A 16 6.64 -13.39 1.87
CA THR A 16 6.44 -14.83 2.10
C THR A 16 6.19 -15.22 3.55
N LEU A 17 6.45 -14.34 4.53
CA LEU A 17 6.20 -14.62 5.95
C LEU A 17 5.14 -13.70 6.53
N ALA A 18 4.53 -14.17 7.62
CA ALA A 18 3.61 -13.39 8.43
C ALA A 18 3.78 -13.74 9.92
N VAL A 19 3.42 -12.82 10.79
CA VAL A 19 3.24 -13.06 12.24
C VAL A 19 1.79 -12.82 12.61
N ASP A 20 1.24 -13.62 13.51
CA ASP A 20 -0.11 -13.43 14.02
C ASP A 20 -0.17 -12.15 14.87
N ALA A 21 -1.07 -11.23 14.50
CA ALA A 21 -1.13 -9.92 15.12
C ALA A 21 -1.62 -9.99 16.58
N ALA A 22 -2.50 -10.94 16.90
CA ALA A 22 -2.99 -11.14 18.26
C ALA A 22 -1.90 -11.75 19.15
N VAL A 23 -1.14 -12.74 18.65
CA VAL A 23 -0.01 -13.32 19.39
C VAL A 23 1.04 -12.26 19.71
N LEU A 24 1.39 -11.42 18.72
CA LEU A 24 2.34 -10.32 18.92
C LEU A 24 1.82 -9.32 19.95
N ALA A 25 0.59 -8.84 19.80
CA ALA A 25 -0.01 -7.87 20.71
C ALA A 25 -0.11 -8.40 22.15
N SER A 26 -0.53 -9.65 22.34
CA SER A 26 -0.57 -10.28 23.67
C SER A 26 0.83 -10.37 24.30
N ALA A 27 1.86 -10.71 23.52
CA ALA A 27 3.24 -10.74 24.00
C ALA A 27 3.80 -9.36 24.39
N ARG A 28 3.19 -8.27 23.91
CA ARG A 28 3.50 -6.89 24.28
C ARG A 28 2.59 -6.34 25.40
N GLY A 29 1.70 -7.16 25.96
CA GLY A 29 0.81 -6.76 27.05
C GLY A 29 -0.46 -6.01 26.60
N THR A 30 -0.79 -6.02 25.31
CA THR A 30 -2.06 -5.48 24.81
C THR A 30 -3.22 -6.34 25.31
N SER A 31 -4.26 -5.71 25.87
CA SER A 31 -5.43 -6.43 26.38
C SER A 31 -6.24 -7.09 25.26
N ASP A 32 -6.87 -8.23 25.56
CA ASP A 32 -7.77 -8.94 24.62
C ASP A 32 -8.88 -8.05 24.04
N ARG A 33 -9.38 -7.10 24.84
CA ARG A 33 -10.38 -6.13 24.40
C ARG A 33 -9.83 -5.26 23.28
N GLU A 34 -8.61 -4.78 23.45
CA GLU A 34 -7.94 -3.91 22.47
C GLU A 34 -7.55 -4.68 21.21
N ILE A 35 -7.04 -5.92 21.35
CA ILE A 35 -6.74 -6.81 20.22
C ILE A 35 -7.98 -7.01 19.34
N ARG A 36 -9.13 -7.35 19.96
CA ARG A 36 -10.40 -7.50 19.22
C ARG A 36 -10.86 -6.20 18.57
N ARG A 37 -10.59 -5.05 19.21
CA ARG A 37 -10.96 -3.73 18.69
C ARG A 37 -10.18 -3.40 17.41
N LEU A 38 -8.88 -3.69 17.36
CA LEU A 38 -8.01 -3.35 16.22
C LEU A 38 -8.38 -4.13 14.94
N GLN A 39 -9.00 -5.31 15.07
CA GLN A 39 -9.40 -6.19 13.95
C GLN A 39 -8.23 -6.55 13.02
N LEU A 40 -7.03 -6.65 13.56
CA LEU A 40 -5.85 -7.12 12.83
C LEU A 40 -5.82 -8.65 12.84
N VAL A 41 -5.46 -9.26 11.72
CA VAL A 41 -5.37 -10.72 11.58
C VAL A 41 -3.91 -11.13 11.57
N ARG A 42 -3.13 -10.61 10.63
CA ARG A 42 -1.71 -10.92 10.46
C ARG A 42 -0.94 -9.67 10.08
N ARG A 43 0.34 -9.66 10.43
CA ARG A 43 1.34 -8.69 9.98
C ARG A 43 2.25 -9.37 8.96
N SER A 44 2.42 -8.77 7.78
CA SER A 44 3.45 -9.19 6.83
C SER A 44 4.84 -9.01 7.41
N LEU A 45 5.73 -9.96 7.15
CA LEU A 45 7.10 -9.93 7.62
C LEU A 45 8.04 -10.29 6.46
N PRO A 46 8.75 -9.34 5.85
CA PRO A 46 9.83 -9.65 4.90
C PRO A 46 10.94 -10.41 5.64
N PRO A 47 11.38 -11.60 5.17
CA PRO A 47 12.58 -12.22 5.71
C PRO A 47 13.79 -11.30 5.48
N SER A 48 14.92 -11.54 6.15
CA SER A 48 16.10 -10.68 6.06
C SER A 48 16.75 -10.61 4.67
N PHE A 49 16.35 -11.50 3.76
CA PHE A 49 16.70 -11.49 2.34
C PHE A 49 15.61 -10.89 1.43
N GLU A 50 14.62 -10.21 2.00
CA GLU A 50 13.71 -9.31 1.27
C GLU A 50 13.84 -7.89 1.82
N ASP A 51 13.80 -6.91 0.92
CA ASP A 51 13.84 -5.48 1.24
C ASP A 51 12.85 -4.73 0.33
N PRO A 52 12.70 -3.40 0.43
CA PRO A 52 11.73 -2.67 -0.38
C PRO A 52 11.96 -2.79 -1.90
N VAL A 53 13.20 -3.07 -2.35
CA VAL A 53 13.48 -3.36 -3.76
C VAL A 53 12.91 -4.73 -4.14
N THR A 54 13.16 -5.77 -3.34
CA THR A 54 12.63 -7.12 -3.66
C THR A 54 11.11 -7.12 -3.63
N LEU A 55 10.49 -6.47 -2.64
CA LEU A 55 9.03 -6.32 -2.55
C LEU A 55 8.47 -5.66 -3.81
N ALA A 56 9.08 -4.55 -4.26
CA ALA A 56 8.66 -3.83 -5.45
C ALA A 56 8.78 -4.66 -6.73
N VAL A 57 9.92 -5.35 -6.92
CA VAL A 57 10.16 -6.19 -8.09
C VAL A 57 9.21 -7.39 -8.10
N ASN A 58 9.04 -8.06 -6.96
CA ASN A 58 8.15 -9.23 -6.84
C ASN A 58 6.67 -8.85 -7.04
N ALA A 59 6.26 -7.65 -6.62
CA ALA A 59 4.94 -7.11 -6.95
C ALA A 59 4.81 -6.83 -8.46
N ALA A 60 5.77 -6.15 -9.08
CA ALA A 60 5.62 -5.72 -10.47
C ALA A 60 5.88 -6.81 -11.52
N ARG A 61 6.58 -7.89 -11.17
CA ARG A 61 6.97 -8.94 -12.11
C ARG A 61 5.81 -9.51 -12.93
N PRO A 62 4.63 -9.84 -12.38
CA PRO A 62 3.47 -10.34 -13.14
C PRO A 62 2.93 -9.34 -14.17
N LEU A 63 3.29 -8.05 -14.06
CA LEU A 63 2.88 -6.98 -14.97
C LEU A 63 3.91 -6.70 -16.07
N THR A 64 5.06 -7.37 -16.04
CA THR A 64 6.08 -7.26 -17.09
C THR A 64 5.84 -8.22 -18.24
N ASP A 65 6.26 -7.83 -19.43
CA ASP A 65 6.12 -8.61 -20.65
C ASP A 65 7.48 -8.68 -21.34
N PRO A 66 8.16 -9.84 -21.32
CA PRO A 66 9.46 -10.00 -21.97
C PRO A 66 9.43 -9.73 -23.47
N ASP A 67 8.28 -9.92 -24.13
CA ASP A 67 8.12 -9.71 -25.56
C ASP A 67 7.82 -8.23 -25.90
N ASP A 68 7.53 -7.41 -24.90
CA ASP A 68 7.34 -5.96 -25.02
C ASP A 68 8.15 -5.18 -23.97
N PRO A 69 9.49 -5.09 -24.13
CA PRO A 69 10.35 -4.37 -23.19
C PRO A 69 10.11 -2.85 -23.17
N ASP A 70 9.47 -2.30 -24.21
CA ASP A 70 9.14 -0.88 -24.35
C ASP A 70 7.75 -0.51 -23.83
N ARG A 71 7.02 -1.48 -23.26
CA ARG A 71 5.68 -1.35 -22.68
C ARG A 71 5.51 -0.12 -21.79
N TYR A 72 6.53 0.17 -20.98
CA TYR A 72 6.51 1.27 -20.01
C TYR A 72 7.43 2.41 -20.44
N GLY A 73 6.92 3.64 -20.47
CA GLY A 73 7.73 4.86 -20.67
C GLY A 73 8.08 5.59 -19.38
N LEU A 74 7.41 5.25 -18.28
CA LEU A 74 7.62 5.85 -16.97
C LEU A 74 7.51 4.77 -15.89
N LEU A 75 8.46 4.76 -14.96
CA LEU A 75 8.47 4.02 -13.71
C LEU A 75 8.51 5.03 -12.54
N VAL A 76 7.55 4.93 -11.62
CA VAL A 76 7.55 5.73 -10.38
C VAL A 76 7.47 4.77 -9.21
N VAL A 77 8.49 4.79 -8.35
CA VAL A 77 8.47 4.06 -7.08
C VAL A 77 8.08 5.02 -5.96
N ALA A 78 7.01 4.74 -5.25
CA ALA A 78 6.56 5.49 -4.09
C ALA A 78 6.93 4.74 -2.81
N THR A 79 7.64 5.40 -1.90
CA THR A 79 8.11 4.75 -0.67
C THR A 79 8.48 5.76 0.40
N GLU A 80 8.36 5.36 1.66
CA GLU A 80 9.01 5.97 2.81
C GLU A 80 10.02 5.02 3.47
N SER A 81 10.38 3.95 2.76
CA SER A 81 11.28 2.89 3.19
C SER A 81 12.58 2.87 2.38
N GLY A 82 12.99 4.02 1.85
CA GLY A 82 14.22 4.19 1.07
C GLY A 82 15.45 3.53 1.70
N VAL A 83 16.33 2.98 0.86
CA VAL A 83 17.57 2.31 1.28
C VAL A 83 18.82 3.16 1.05
N ASP A 84 18.66 4.33 0.43
CA ASP A 84 19.71 5.29 0.13
C ASP A 84 19.09 6.71 0.07
N TYR A 85 19.87 7.74 0.35
CA TYR A 85 19.40 9.13 0.37
C TYR A 85 19.40 9.80 -1.02
N ALA A 86 20.21 9.29 -1.96
CA ALA A 86 20.40 9.85 -3.28
C ALA A 86 19.99 8.87 -4.38
N LYS A 87 20.38 7.60 -4.27
CA LYS A 87 20.08 6.57 -5.26
C LYS A 87 18.65 6.05 -5.07
N PRO A 88 17.74 6.24 -6.03
CA PRO A 88 16.37 5.77 -5.89
C PRO A 88 16.27 4.25 -6.04
N LEU A 89 15.35 3.62 -5.31
CA LEU A 89 14.95 2.22 -5.45
C LEU A 89 14.54 1.91 -6.88
N SER A 90 13.92 2.88 -7.57
CA SER A 90 13.49 2.76 -8.97
C SER A 90 14.63 2.37 -9.91
N SER A 91 15.89 2.69 -9.58
CA SER A 91 17.04 2.26 -10.37
C SER A 91 17.33 0.75 -10.27
N TYR A 92 17.12 0.13 -9.11
CA TYR A 92 17.20 -1.31 -8.96
C TYR A 92 15.99 -1.99 -9.61
N VAL A 93 14.79 -1.46 -9.38
CA VAL A 93 13.55 -1.99 -9.96
C VAL A 93 13.62 -1.99 -11.49
N HIS A 94 14.06 -0.88 -12.09
CA HIS A 94 14.28 -0.76 -13.54
C HIS A 94 15.20 -1.86 -14.07
N LYS A 95 16.36 -2.06 -13.41
CA LYS A 95 17.34 -3.09 -13.77
C LYS A 95 16.75 -4.50 -13.70
N TYR A 96 16.14 -4.87 -12.58
CA TYR A 96 15.71 -6.25 -12.35
C TYR A 96 14.43 -6.61 -13.11
N LEU A 97 13.54 -5.65 -13.38
CA LEU A 97 12.42 -5.86 -14.29
C LEU A 97 12.82 -5.80 -15.78
N GLN A 98 14.10 -5.51 -16.07
CA GLN A 98 14.63 -5.40 -17.43
C GLN A 98 13.85 -4.41 -18.31
N LEU A 99 13.45 -3.29 -17.72
CA LEU A 99 12.70 -2.26 -18.46
C LEU A 99 13.60 -1.61 -19.52
N SER A 100 13.00 -1.17 -20.62
CA SER A 100 13.71 -0.45 -21.68
C SER A 100 14.50 0.74 -21.16
N HIS A 101 15.65 1.02 -21.79
CA HIS A 101 16.43 2.25 -21.58
C HIS A 101 15.63 3.54 -21.93
N ARG A 102 14.50 3.39 -22.64
CA ARG A 102 13.53 4.46 -22.94
C ARG A 102 12.46 4.64 -21.86
N CYS A 103 12.63 4.02 -20.70
CA CYS A 103 11.76 4.18 -19.54
C CYS A 103 12.40 5.15 -18.55
N ARG A 104 11.78 6.31 -18.32
CA ARG A 104 12.20 7.21 -17.24
C ARG A 104 11.85 6.56 -15.90
N HIS A 105 12.75 6.62 -14.92
CA HIS A 105 12.45 6.12 -13.57
C HIS A 105 12.74 7.18 -12.50
N LEU A 106 11.89 7.28 -11.48
CA LEU A 106 12.09 8.16 -10.32
C LEU A 106 11.50 7.57 -9.05
N GLU A 107 11.80 8.19 -7.90
CA GLU A 107 11.25 7.86 -6.60
C GLU A 107 10.48 9.06 -6.03
N VAL A 108 9.35 8.81 -5.38
CA VAL A 108 8.47 9.81 -4.75
C VAL A 108 8.31 9.46 -3.27
N LYS A 109 8.39 10.47 -2.41
CA LYS A 109 8.23 10.33 -0.96
C LYS A 109 7.31 11.41 -0.41
N HIS A 110 6.28 10.99 0.31
CA HIS A 110 5.49 11.81 1.23
C HIS A 110 4.71 10.89 2.18
N ALA A 111 5.42 10.16 3.04
CA ALA A 111 4.84 9.13 3.91
C ALA A 111 3.85 8.22 3.11
N CYS A 112 2.74 7.85 3.72
CA CYS A 112 1.68 7.06 3.09
C CYS A 112 0.98 7.75 1.88
N TYR A 113 1.10 9.07 1.71
CA TYR A 113 0.53 9.79 0.55
C TYR A 113 1.35 9.58 -0.74
N ALA A 114 2.57 9.05 -0.64
CA ALA A 114 3.48 8.88 -1.77
C ALA A 114 2.86 8.10 -2.94
N GLY A 115 2.03 7.08 -2.67
CA GLY A 115 1.39 6.27 -3.70
C GLY A 115 0.38 7.07 -4.53
N THR A 116 -0.42 7.91 -3.88
CA THR A 116 -1.38 8.81 -4.55
C THR A 116 -0.66 9.89 -5.34
N ALA A 117 0.38 10.51 -4.76
CA ALA A 117 1.21 11.48 -5.45
C ALA A 117 1.84 10.89 -6.74
N ALA A 118 2.36 9.66 -6.65
CA ALA A 118 2.92 8.95 -7.80
C ALA A 118 1.87 8.65 -8.88
N LEU A 119 0.64 8.28 -8.50
CA LEU A 119 -0.45 8.07 -9.45
C LEU A 119 -0.92 9.35 -10.11
N ARG A 120 -0.98 10.48 -9.41
CA ARG A 120 -1.30 11.78 -10.02
C ARG A 120 -0.24 12.19 -11.03
N LEU A 121 1.04 12.04 -10.68
CA LEU A 121 2.15 12.30 -11.60
C LEU A 121 2.09 11.40 -12.84
N ALA A 122 1.90 10.09 -12.65
CA ALA A 122 1.80 9.13 -13.74
C ALA A 122 0.58 9.39 -14.63
N SER A 123 -0.56 9.75 -14.04
CA SER A 123 -1.79 10.07 -14.78
C SER A 123 -1.59 11.31 -15.67
N ALA A 124 -1.00 12.38 -15.14
CA ALA A 124 -0.65 13.55 -15.93
C ALA A 124 0.33 13.21 -17.07
N TRP A 125 1.32 12.36 -16.80
CA TRP A 125 2.26 11.90 -17.84
C TRP A 125 1.56 11.09 -18.94
N VAL A 126 0.64 10.18 -18.59
CA VAL A 126 -0.13 9.37 -19.55
C VAL A 126 -1.08 10.24 -20.37
N GLN A 127 -1.69 11.28 -19.79
CA GLN A 127 -2.49 12.25 -20.55
C GLN A 127 -1.68 12.90 -21.68
N CYS A 128 -0.40 13.20 -21.44
CA CYS A 128 0.51 13.72 -22.45
C CYS A 128 1.08 12.63 -23.39
N ASN A 129 0.99 11.35 -23.03
CA ASN A 129 1.55 10.21 -23.75
C ASN A 129 0.52 9.07 -23.87
N PRO A 130 -0.62 9.29 -24.54
CA PRO A 130 -1.81 8.44 -24.43
C PRO A 130 -1.62 7.01 -24.94
N THR A 131 -0.62 6.78 -25.80
CA THR A 131 -0.29 5.44 -26.32
C THR A 131 0.71 4.68 -25.46
N ARG A 132 1.24 5.31 -24.41
CA ARG A 132 2.25 4.73 -23.51
C ARG A 132 1.63 4.41 -22.16
N ARG A 133 2.28 3.51 -21.43
CA ARG A 133 1.91 3.13 -20.06
C ARG A 133 2.95 3.60 -19.07
N ALA A 134 2.51 3.89 -17.86
CA ALA A 134 3.38 4.10 -16.70
C ALA A 134 3.21 2.94 -15.72
N LEU A 135 4.29 2.59 -15.03
CA LEU A 135 4.30 1.63 -13.94
C LEU A 135 4.53 2.39 -12.64
N VAL A 136 3.54 2.34 -11.74
CA VAL A 136 3.62 2.92 -10.39
C VAL A 136 3.72 1.78 -9.40
N ILE A 137 4.70 1.84 -8.50
CA ILE A 137 4.90 0.79 -7.49
C ILE A 137 5.02 1.45 -6.13
N THR A 138 4.17 1.06 -5.18
CA THR A 138 4.35 1.38 -3.76
C THR A 138 5.13 0.26 -3.12
N THR A 139 6.02 0.57 -2.17
CA THR A 139 6.81 -0.46 -1.49
C THR A 139 7.27 0.03 -0.14
N ASP A 140 6.84 -0.63 0.93
CA ASP A 140 7.21 -0.22 2.28
C ASP A 140 7.34 -1.41 3.22
N MET A 141 8.13 -1.19 4.28
CA MET A 141 8.25 -2.10 5.39
C MET A 141 8.43 -1.33 6.70
N ALA A 142 7.79 -1.83 7.74
CA ALA A 142 7.90 -1.30 9.09
C ALA A 142 9.35 -1.34 9.61
N ARG A 143 9.71 -0.32 10.39
CA ARG A 143 10.98 -0.29 11.14
C ARG A 143 10.84 -1.07 12.44
N ARG A 144 11.92 -1.10 13.23
CA ARG A 144 11.91 -1.76 14.55
C ARG A 144 11.06 -0.92 15.51
N LEU A 145 9.90 -1.48 15.87
CA LEU A 145 8.91 -0.86 16.76
C LEU A 145 8.67 -1.69 18.02
N PHE A 146 9.68 -2.43 18.51
CA PHE A 146 9.49 -3.31 19.66
C PHE A 146 8.87 -2.57 20.85
N TYR A 147 7.75 -3.10 21.35
CA TYR A 147 6.97 -2.56 22.47
C TYR A 147 6.28 -1.22 22.21
N ASP A 148 6.34 -0.68 20.99
CA ASP A 148 5.49 0.44 20.60
C ASP A 148 4.03 -0.03 20.48
N PRO A 149 3.03 0.76 20.93
CA PRO A 149 1.63 0.39 20.77
C PRO A 149 1.17 0.13 19.33
N GLY A 150 1.85 0.74 18.34
CA GLY A 150 1.62 0.53 16.92
C GLY A 150 2.27 -0.72 16.33
N GLU A 151 3.18 -1.39 17.06
CA GLU A 151 3.91 -2.58 16.57
C GLU A 151 3.00 -3.65 15.94
N PRO A 152 1.85 -4.03 16.53
CA PRO A 152 0.99 -5.05 15.92
C PRO A 152 0.30 -4.59 14.63
N ALA A 153 0.12 -3.28 14.46
CA ALA A 153 -0.60 -2.69 13.33
C ALA A 153 0.29 -2.48 12.10
N GLU A 154 1.58 -2.25 12.28
CA GLU A 154 2.49 -2.01 11.16
C GLU A 154 2.84 -3.28 10.39
N GLY A 155 3.17 -3.14 9.10
CA GLY A 155 3.38 -4.27 8.21
C GLY A 155 4.38 -4.00 7.10
N ALA A 156 4.24 -4.76 6.02
CA ALA A 156 5.07 -4.61 4.83
C ALA A 156 4.35 -5.13 3.59
N GLY A 157 4.71 -4.56 2.45
CA GLY A 157 4.22 -5.03 1.16
C GLY A 157 4.47 -4.02 0.06
N ALA A 158 4.15 -4.44 -1.16
CA ALA A 158 4.21 -3.60 -2.33
C ALA A 158 2.97 -3.80 -3.20
N VAL A 159 2.49 -2.72 -3.81
CA VAL A 159 1.40 -2.74 -4.80
C VAL A 159 1.94 -2.16 -6.10
N ALA A 160 1.84 -2.93 -7.18
CA ALA A 160 2.24 -2.50 -8.51
C ALA A 160 1.00 -2.22 -9.36
N MET A 161 0.98 -1.07 -10.01
CA MET A 161 -0.16 -0.54 -10.76
C MET A 161 0.29 -0.07 -12.13
N VAL A 162 -0.39 -0.54 -13.18
CA VAL A 162 -0.23 -0.01 -14.54
C VAL A 162 -1.17 1.16 -14.71
N VAL A 163 -0.64 2.31 -15.10
CA VAL A 163 -1.42 3.50 -15.46
C VAL A 163 -1.46 3.63 -16.97
N ALA A 164 -2.67 3.75 -17.53
CA ALA A 164 -2.87 3.89 -18.97
C ALA A 164 -4.10 4.74 -19.30
N ALA A 165 -4.19 5.14 -20.57
CA ALA A 165 -5.43 5.62 -21.15
C ALA A 165 -6.44 4.47 -21.28
N GLU A 166 -7.73 4.79 -21.17
CA GLU A 166 -8.84 3.82 -21.24
C GLU A 166 -8.64 2.62 -20.29
N PRO A 167 -8.45 2.88 -18.99
CA PRO A 167 -8.05 1.85 -18.03
C PRO A 167 -9.11 0.76 -17.81
N ARG A 168 -8.65 -0.51 -17.73
CA ARG A 168 -9.51 -1.67 -17.49
C ARG A 168 -10.02 -1.81 -16.06
N VAL A 169 -9.31 -1.29 -15.05
CA VAL A 169 -9.66 -1.47 -13.63
C VAL A 169 -10.38 -0.25 -13.07
N LEU A 170 -9.75 0.93 -13.11
CA LEU A 170 -10.31 2.14 -12.51
C LEU A 170 -9.93 3.39 -13.30
N ALA A 171 -10.91 4.12 -13.82
CA ALA A 171 -10.72 5.43 -14.44
C ALA A 171 -10.86 6.54 -13.40
N PHE A 172 -9.86 7.40 -13.24
CA PHE A 172 -9.93 8.52 -12.32
C PHE A 172 -10.82 9.64 -12.86
N GLU A 173 -11.57 10.27 -11.98
CA GLU A 173 -12.32 11.48 -12.30
C GLU A 173 -11.47 12.73 -11.99
N PRO A 174 -11.74 13.87 -12.66
CA PRO A 174 -10.91 15.07 -12.53
C PRO A 174 -11.07 15.78 -11.18
N ALA A 175 -12.21 15.61 -10.50
CA ALA A 175 -12.48 16.25 -9.22
C ALA A 175 -11.60 15.67 -8.10
N SER A 176 -11.09 16.55 -7.25
CA SER A 176 -10.23 16.18 -6.13
C SER A 176 -10.23 17.28 -5.08
N GLY A 177 -10.46 16.92 -3.83
CA GLY A 177 -10.20 17.80 -2.70
C GLY A 177 -8.87 17.46 -2.06
N VAL A 178 -8.06 18.47 -1.79
CA VAL A 178 -6.70 18.33 -1.26
C VAL A 178 -6.59 19.13 0.03
N ALA A 179 -5.98 18.55 1.05
CA ALA A 179 -5.69 19.21 2.32
C ALA A 179 -4.25 18.93 2.73
N ALA A 180 -3.54 19.94 3.22
CA ALA A 180 -2.17 19.81 3.69
C ALA A 180 -1.91 20.76 4.85
N ARG A 181 -1.08 20.31 5.81
CA ARG A 181 -0.58 21.14 6.92
C ARG A 181 0.72 20.55 7.43
N GLU A 182 1.59 21.37 8.02
CA GLU A 182 2.79 20.84 8.67
C GLU A 182 2.41 20.25 10.05
N VAL A 183 2.86 19.02 10.34
CA VAL A 183 2.66 18.36 11.64
C VAL A 183 3.69 17.25 11.87
N TYR A 184 4.23 17.17 13.10
CA TYR A 184 5.10 16.08 13.56
C TYR A 184 4.30 14.92 14.19
N ASP A 185 3.43 14.29 13.41
CA ASP A 185 2.63 13.16 13.86
C ASP A 185 3.37 11.82 13.72
N VAL A 186 3.94 11.54 12.55
CA VAL A 186 4.83 10.38 12.31
C VAL A 186 6.03 10.84 11.49
N MET A 187 7.23 10.38 11.85
CA MET A 187 8.44 10.69 11.09
C MET A 187 9.46 9.54 11.13
N ARG A 188 10.30 9.52 10.08
CA ARG A 188 11.46 8.62 9.93
C ARG A 188 12.75 9.44 9.78
N PRO A 189 13.34 9.94 10.89
CA PRO A 189 14.49 10.83 10.83
C PRO A 189 15.81 10.11 10.51
N THR A 190 15.88 8.79 10.71
CA THR A 190 17.06 7.96 10.38
C THR A 190 16.61 6.69 9.65
N PRO A 191 17.53 5.91 9.05
CA PRO A 191 17.17 4.66 8.36
C PRO A 191 16.48 3.62 9.25
N SER A 192 16.73 3.63 10.56
CA SER A 192 16.23 2.64 11.52
C SER A 192 15.15 3.16 12.46
N LEU A 193 14.99 4.47 12.61
CA LEU A 193 14.06 5.07 13.56
C LEU A 193 12.75 5.49 12.88
N GLU A 194 11.64 5.12 13.50
CA GLU A 194 10.31 5.62 13.23
C GLU A 194 9.71 6.08 14.56
N THR A 195 9.12 7.28 14.58
CA THR A 195 8.48 7.84 15.78
C THR A 195 7.01 8.09 15.48
N ILE A 196 6.13 7.60 16.37
CA ILE A 196 4.67 7.64 16.15
C ILE A 196 3.99 8.38 17.32
N HIS A 197 3.43 9.55 17.05
CA HIS A 197 2.56 10.27 17.98
C HIS A 197 1.10 9.95 17.69
N SER A 198 0.66 8.76 18.10
CA SER A 198 -0.63 8.16 17.71
C SER A 198 -1.85 9.09 17.84
N GLY A 199 -1.97 9.83 18.95
CA GLY A 199 -3.10 10.75 19.16
C GLY A 199 -3.09 11.95 18.21
N LEU A 200 -1.90 12.50 17.92
CA LEU A 200 -1.73 13.60 16.98
C LEU A 200 -1.98 13.13 15.54
N SER A 201 -1.52 11.93 15.19
CA SER A 201 -1.72 11.35 13.85
C SER A 201 -3.18 11.03 13.59
N LEU A 202 -3.90 10.48 14.57
CA LEU A 202 -5.34 10.25 14.48
C LEU A 202 -6.11 11.56 14.20
N GLY A 203 -5.81 12.62 14.97
CA GLY A 203 -6.42 13.93 14.77
C GLY A 203 -6.10 14.50 13.39
N ALA A 204 -4.83 14.44 12.97
CA ALA A 204 -4.42 14.91 11.65
C ALA A 204 -5.05 14.14 10.49
N TYR A 205 -5.21 12.83 10.62
CA TYR A 205 -5.92 12.02 9.64
C TYR A 205 -7.37 12.48 9.44
N LEU A 206 -8.10 12.72 10.53
CA LEU A 206 -9.52 13.09 10.51
C LEU A 206 -9.72 14.56 10.11
N ASP A 207 -8.91 15.48 10.62
CA ASP A 207 -8.98 16.90 10.26
C ASP A 207 -8.76 17.11 8.75
N LEU A 208 -7.75 16.42 8.19
CA LEU A 208 -7.46 16.52 6.76
C LEU A 208 -8.51 15.81 5.90
N LEU A 209 -9.17 14.79 6.44
CA LEU A 209 -10.28 14.13 5.75
C LEU A 209 -11.45 15.08 5.60
N GLU A 210 -11.82 15.80 6.66
CA GLU A 210 -12.91 16.79 6.62
C GLU A 210 -12.63 17.86 5.55
N LEU A 211 -11.43 18.46 5.58
CA LEU A 211 -11.01 19.47 4.61
C LEU A 211 -10.94 18.94 3.17
N ALA A 212 -10.37 17.76 2.96
CA ALA A 212 -10.27 17.16 1.62
C ALA A 212 -11.65 16.72 1.09
N TRP A 213 -12.52 16.22 1.96
CA TRP A 213 -13.89 15.87 1.59
C TRP A 213 -14.70 17.12 1.23
N ASP A 214 -14.59 18.19 2.02
CA ASP A 214 -15.24 19.46 1.74
C ASP A 214 -14.82 20.04 0.39
N GLY A 215 -13.51 20.09 0.11
CA GLY A 215 -13.00 20.56 -1.17
C GLY A 215 -13.51 19.71 -2.35
N TYR A 216 -13.52 18.38 -2.22
CA TYR A 216 -14.07 17.51 -3.27
C TYR A 216 -15.56 17.76 -3.48
N ARG A 217 -16.31 17.93 -2.40
CA ARG A 217 -17.75 18.19 -2.44
C ARG A 217 -18.07 19.53 -3.10
N GLU A 218 -17.36 20.60 -2.76
CA GLU A 218 -17.61 21.93 -3.33
C GLU A 218 -17.56 21.90 -4.86
N ASP A 219 -16.69 21.05 -5.42
CA ASP A 219 -16.53 20.87 -6.87
C ASP A 219 -17.66 20.07 -7.52
N VAL A 220 -18.20 19.03 -6.86
CA VAL A 220 -19.12 18.06 -7.51
C VAL A 220 -20.48 17.88 -6.84
N GLY A 221 -20.74 18.54 -5.70
CA GLY A 221 -22.00 18.43 -4.94
C GLY A 221 -22.28 17.02 -4.43
N ALA A 222 -21.24 16.27 -4.03
CA ALA A 222 -21.38 14.86 -3.65
C ALA A 222 -21.96 14.67 -2.25
N ASP A 223 -22.92 13.75 -2.14
CA ASP A 223 -23.31 13.08 -0.87
C ASP A 223 -22.70 11.68 -0.85
N VAL A 224 -22.01 11.30 0.22
CA VAL A 224 -21.23 10.06 0.26
C VAL A 224 -22.08 8.79 0.05
N LEU A 225 -23.31 8.77 0.58
CA LEU A 225 -24.19 7.59 0.52
C LEU A 225 -24.88 7.46 -0.84
N ASP A 226 -25.16 8.59 -1.50
CA ASP A 226 -25.83 8.60 -2.80
C ASP A 226 -24.85 8.57 -3.98
N THR A 227 -23.63 9.09 -3.80
CA THR A 227 -22.67 9.31 -4.88
C THR A 227 -21.77 8.11 -5.14
N PHE A 228 -21.44 7.34 -4.10
CA PHE A 228 -20.45 6.27 -4.17
C PHE A 228 -21.05 4.90 -3.89
N SER A 229 -20.66 3.92 -4.69
CA SER A 229 -20.94 2.51 -4.39
C SER A 229 -20.13 2.02 -3.19
N HIS A 230 -18.89 2.48 -3.09
CA HIS A 230 -17.92 2.11 -2.07
C HIS A 230 -16.99 3.28 -1.77
N VAL A 231 -16.40 3.29 -0.58
CA VAL A 231 -15.34 4.25 -0.22
C VAL A 231 -14.18 3.49 0.39
N ILE A 232 -12.98 3.75 -0.14
CA ILE A 232 -11.74 3.18 0.39
C ILE A 232 -10.90 4.28 1.02
N TYR A 233 -10.17 3.90 2.07
CA TYR A 233 -9.38 4.82 2.86
C TYR A 233 -7.98 4.25 3.04
N HIS A 234 -6.98 5.13 3.21
CA HIS A 234 -5.72 4.71 3.79
C HIS A 234 -6.01 4.02 5.13
N THR A 235 -5.55 2.77 5.28
CA THR A 235 -5.96 1.88 6.38
C THR A 235 -4.77 1.50 7.24
N PRO A 236 -4.42 2.30 8.26
CA PRO A 236 -3.49 1.86 9.32
C PRO A 236 -4.14 0.78 10.20
N ILE A 237 -5.37 1.06 10.67
CA ILE A 237 -6.16 0.17 11.52
C ILE A 237 -7.66 0.33 11.20
N THR A 238 -8.44 -0.74 11.39
CA THR A 238 -9.88 -0.72 11.10
C THR A 238 -10.67 0.33 11.89
N PRO A 239 -10.45 0.54 13.21
CA PRO A 239 -11.20 1.54 13.98
C PRO A 239 -11.07 2.97 13.46
N LEU A 240 -9.90 3.35 12.96
CA LEU A 240 -9.67 4.67 12.37
C LEU A 240 -10.51 4.85 11.11
N VAL A 241 -10.50 3.85 10.22
CA VAL A 241 -11.31 3.89 8.99
C VAL A 241 -12.80 3.93 9.29
N GLN A 242 -13.25 3.25 10.35
CA GLN A 242 -14.64 3.33 10.79
C GLN A 242 -15.03 4.73 11.27
N GLN A 243 -14.17 5.40 12.06
CA GLN A 243 -14.38 6.79 12.48
C GLN A 243 -14.38 7.75 11.29
N ALA A 244 -13.44 7.56 10.36
CA ALA A 244 -13.31 8.34 9.14
C ALA A 244 -14.58 8.27 8.29
N HIS A 245 -15.13 7.07 8.10
CA HIS A 245 -16.37 6.91 7.34
C HIS A 245 -17.56 7.57 8.03
N GLY A 246 -17.67 7.43 9.36
CA GLY A 246 -18.72 8.10 10.13
C GLY A 246 -18.68 9.62 9.95
N LEU A 247 -17.48 10.21 10.07
CA LEU A 247 -17.26 11.65 9.90
C LEU A 247 -17.76 12.16 8.54
N VAL A 248 -17.43 11.45 7.45
CA VAL A 248 -17.85 11.85 6.09
C VAL A 248 -19.37 11.73 5.89
N VAL A 249 -20.01 10.74 6.49
CA VAL A 249 -21.48 10.55 6.43
C VAL A 249 -22.20 11.63 7.23
N GLU A 250 -21.77 11.86 8.48
CA GLU A 250 -22.38 12.81 9.41
C GLU A 250 -22.23 14.26 8.93
N ALA A 251 -21.14 14.60 8.22
CA ALA A 251 -20.93 15.93 7.63
C ALA A 251 -22.07 16.39 6.69
N HIS A 252 -22.84 15.45 6.13
CA HIS A 252 -23.94 15.71 5.20
C HIS A 252 -25.31 15.38 5.75
N ARG A 253 -25.34 14.40 6.65
CA ARG A 253 -26.56 13.89 7.25
C ARG A 253 -26.36 13.95 8.76
N PRO A 254 -26.38 15.15 9.38
CA PRO A 254 -26.14 15.28 10.81
C PRO A 254 -27.18 14.55 11.67
N ASP A 255 -28.38 14.32 11.10
CA ASP A 255 -29.46 13.58 11.73
C ASP A 255 -29.47 12.08 11.35
N VAL A 256 -28.39 11.56 10.75
CA VAL A 256 -28.29 10.13 10.39
C VAL A 256 -28.26 9.27 11.65
N GLU A 257 -29.06 8.22 11.68
CA GLU A 257 -29.04 7.28 12.79
C GLU A 257 -27.69 6.54 12.86
N PRO A 258 -27.09 6.34 14.05
CA PRO A 258 -25.83 5.62 14.19
C PRO A 258 -25.83 4.21 13.59
N SER A 259 -26.99 3.54 13.59
CA SER A 259 -27.17 2.24 12.94
C SER A 259 -27.01 2.32 11.42
N ALA A 260 -27.51 3.38 10.78
CA ALA A 260 -27.39 3.57 9.33
C ALA A 260 -25.93 3.86 8.92
N VAL A 261 -25.17 4.58 9.75
CA VAL A 261 -23.72 4.77 9.55
C VAL A 261 -22.96 3.45 9.68
N ALA A 262 -23.31 2.63 10.67
CA ALA A 262 -22.72 1.30 10.80
C ALA A 262 -23.05 0.41 9.60
N GLU A 263 -24.30 0.40 9.13
CA GLU A 263 -24.72 -0.35 7.94
C GLU A 263 -24.03 0.15 6.66
N SER A 264 -23.82 1.46 6.51
CA SER A 264 -23.07 1.99 5.37
C SER A 264 -21.61 1.57 5.41
N PHE A 265 -20.97 1.54 6.59
CA PHE A 265 -19.61 1.05 6.76
C PHE A 265 -19.47 -0.42 6.31
N GLU A 266 -20.37 -1.28 6.80
CA GLU A 266 -20.39 -2.71 6.47
C GLU A 266 -20.54 -2.94 4.96
N ARG A 267 -21.38 -2.14 4.29
CA ARG A 267 -21.65 -2.27 2.86
C ARG A 267 -20.54 -1.66 2.00
N MET A 268 -20.15 -0.42 2.28
CA MET A 268 -19.35 0.43 1.40
C MET A 268 -17.85 0.33 1.65
N VAL A 269 -17.43 -0.06 2.86
CA VAL A 269 -16.03 0.04 3.30
C VAL A 269 -15.46 -1.32 3.68
N ARG A 270 -16.18 -2.14 4.46
CA ARG A 270 -15.66 -3.41 5.00
C ARG A 270 -15.02 -4.34 3.96
N PRO A 271 -15.55 -4.50 2.73
CA PRO A 271 -14.91 -5.37 1.74
C PRO A 271 -13.46 -4.96 1.41
N SER A 272 -13.14 -3.67 1.50
CA SER A 272 -11.80 -3.13 1.23
C SER A 272 -10.78 -3.41 2.34
N LEU A 273 -11.21 -3.79 3.54
CA LEU A 273 -10.30 -3.92 4.68
C LEU A 273 -9.56 -5.26 4.73
N LYS A 274 -10.04 -6.27 4.01
CA LYS A 274 -9.60 -7.67 4.20
C LYS A 274 -8.10 -7.86 3.97
N TYR A 275 -7.52 -7.28 2.92
CA TYR A 275 -6.08 -7.41 2.69
C TYR A 275 -5.26 -6.56 3.65
N CYS A 276 -5.73 -5.38 4.05
CA CYS A 276 -5.05 -4.57 5.06
C CYS A 276 -4.96 -5.30 6.41
N GLN A 277 -6.01 -6.03 6.81
CA GLN A 277 -6.02 -6.83 8.04
C GLN A 277 -5.06 -8.03 8.01
N GLU A 278 -4.76 -8.55 6.82
CA GLU A 278 -3.82 -9.65 6.59
C GLU A 278 -2.37 -9.17 6.44
N LEU A 279 -2.16 -7.91 6.05
CA LEU A 279 -0.84 -7.34 5.78
C LEU A 279 -0.29 -6.51 6.95
N GLY A 280 -1.18 -5.92 7.76
CA GLY A 280 -0.87 -4.72 8.54
C GLY A 280 -0.81 -3.47 7.64
N ASN A 281 -0.42 -2.35 8.24
CA ASN A 281 -0.21 -1.10 7.52
C ASN A 281 0.98 -1.24 6.56
N THR A 282 0.70 -1.10 5.27
CA THR A 282 1.70 -1.11 4.19
C THR A 282 2.05 0.29 3.71
N TYR A 283 1.84 1.29 4.58
CA TYR A 283 2.18 2.69 4.36
C TYR A 283 1.62 3.21 3.03
N SER A 284 2.50 3.57 2.08
CA SER A 284 2.10 4.10 0.78
C SER A 284 1.29 3.12 -0.06
N GLY A 285 1.37 1.83 0.23
CA GLY A 285 0.59 0.76 -0.39
C GLY A 285 -0.81 0.55 0.17
N SER A 286 -1.13 1.09 1.35
CA SER A 286 -2.32 0.68 2.11
C SER A 286 -3.65 1.03 1.41
N LEU A 287 -3.77 2.21 0.80
CA LEU A 287 -4.96 2.57 0.01
C LEU A 287 -5.16 1.64 -1.20
N TRP A 288 -4.06 1.20 -1.82
CA TRP A 288 -4.09 0.37 -3.03
C TRP A 288 -4.29 -1.11 -2.70
N ALA A 289 -3.82 -1.56 -1.54
CA ALA A 289 -4.20 -2.84 -0.97
C ALA A 289 -5.71 -2.89 -0.65
N ALA A 290 -6.27 -1.77 -0.17
CA ALA A 290 -7.71 -1.64 0.04
C ALA A 290 -8.50 -1.68 -1.28
N LEU A 291 -8.00 -1.07 -2.36
CA LEU A 291 -8.58 -1.19 -3.70
C LEU A 291 -8.55 -2.65 -4.20
N ALA A 292 -7.41 -3.34 -4.04
CA ALA A 292 -7.29 -4.76 -4.42
C ALA A 292 -8.30 -5.64 -3.67
N ALA A 293 -8.40 -5.45 -2.35
CA ALA A 293 -9.35 -6.16 -1.50
C ALA A 293 -10.80 -5.87 -1.92
N LEU A 294 -11.11 -4.61 -2.22
CA LEU A 294 -12.44 -4.22 -2.68
C LEU A 294 -12.81 -4.97 -3.97
N VAL A 295 -11.92 -5.01 -4.96
CA VAL A 295 -12.16 -5.70 -6.23
C VAL A 295 -12.39 -7.20 -6.04
N ASP A 296 -11.62 -7.83 -5.16
CA ASP A 296 -11.72 -9.27 -4.90
C ASP A 296 -12.93 -9.66 -4.03
N HIS A 297 -13.37 -8.78 -3.13
CA HIS A 297 -14.30 -9.15 -2.05
C HIS A 297 -15.64 -8.41 -2.04
N ALA A 298 -15.77 -7.29 -2.75
CA ALA A 298 -17.05 -6.60 -2.84
C ALA A 298 -18.09 -7.51 -3.53
N PRO A 299 -19.37 -7.40 -3.17
CA PRO A 299 -20.44 -8.10 -3.90
C PRO A 299 -20.56 -7.62 -5.36
N SER A 300 -20.33 -6.33 -5.61
CA SER A 300 -20.37 -5.69 -6.94
C SER A 300 -19.14 -4.82 -7.16
N VAL A 301 -18.63 -4.84 -8.39
CA VAL A 301 -17.66 -3.87 -8.96
C VAL A 301 -18.03 -3.63 -10.42
N ALA A 302 -19.26 -3.19 -10.63
CA ALA A 302 -19.83 -3.07 -11.96
C ALA A 302 -19.23 -1.89 -12.75
N ALA A 303 -19.16 -2.03 -14.07
CA ALA A 303 -18.63 -0.98 -14.94
C ALA A 303 -19.37 0.34 -14.70
N GLY A 304 -18.62 1.42 -14.50
CA GLY A 304 -19.15 2.76 -14.28
C GLY A 304 -19.56 3.06 -12.83
N GLU A 305 -19.63 2.06 -11.93
CA GLU A 305 -19.82 2.30 -10.50
C GLU A 305 -18.71 3.22 -9.99
N ARG A 306 -19.11 4.29 -9.30
CA ARG A 306 -18.20 5.28 -8.75
C ARG A 306 -17.75 4.84 -7.36
N ILE A 307 -16.48 5.04 -7.05
CA ILE A 307 -15.92 4.84 -5.70
C ILE A 307 -15.21 6.10 -5.22
N GLY A 308 -15.23 6.34 -3.92
CA GLY A 308 -14.45 7.38 -3.25
C GLY A 308 -13.13 6.79 -2.73
N LEU A 309 -12.06 7.58 -2.80
CA LEU A 309 -10.74 7.22 -2.32
C LEU A 309 -10.21 8.33 -1.43
N TYR A 310 -9.80 7.99 -0.20
CA TYR A 310 -9.12 8.91 0.70
C TYR A 310 -7.69 8.45 0.97
N SER A 311 -6.73 9.28 0.57
CA SER A 311 -5.31 9.09 0.86
C SER A 311 -4.87 10.05 1.94
N TYR A 312 -4.08 9.56 2.88
CA TYR A 312 -3.42 10.37 3.91
C TYR A 312 -1.95 9.99 3.99
N GLY A 313 -1.07 10.94 4.29
CA GLY A 313 0.31 10.70 4.69
C GLY A 313 0.74 11.73 5.72
N SER A 314 1.37 11.26 6.79
CA SER A 314 1.94 12.07 7.86
C SER A 314 2.90 13.16 7.37
N GLY A 315 3.01 14.23 8.16
CA GLY A 315 3.82 15.40 7.82
C GLY A 315 3.09 16.73 7.54
N SER A 316 1.86 16.82 7.02
CA SER A 316 0.95 15.86 6.40
C SER A 316 0.29 16.42 5.14
N CYS A 317 -0.13 15.51 4.26
CA CYS A 317 -0.89 15.80 3.05
C CYS A 317 -1.96 14.72 2.86
N ALA A 318 -3.13 15.11 2.38
CA ALA A 318 -4.24 14.23 2.13
C ALA A 318 -5.04 14.64 0.90
N GLU A 319 -5.75 13.67 0.33
CA GLU A 319 -6.52 13.87 -0.88
C GLU A 319 -7.73 12.95 -0.89
N PHE A 320 -8.91 13.52 -1.13
CA PHE A 320 -10.12 12.79 -1.44
C PHE A 320 -10.45 12.96 -2.92
N PHE A 321 -10.65 11.84 -3.61
CA PHE A 321 -10.95 11.82 -5.04
C PHE A 321 -11.79 10.61 -5.39
N SER A 322 -12.19 10.52 -6.66
CA SER A 322 -13.04 9.43 -7.13
C SER A 322 -12.49 8.75 -8.38
N GLY A 323 -12.98 7.53 -8.59
CA GLY A 323 -12.81 6.80 -9.82
C GLY A 323 -14.04 5.97 -10.16
N ARG A 324 -14.08 5.49 -11.40
CA ARG A 324 -15.13 4.61 -11.91
C ARG A 324 -14.55 3.29 -12.34
N PHE A 325 -15.18 2.19 -11.94
CA PHE A 325 -14.70 0.87 -12.33
C PHE A 325 -14.80 0.66 -13.83
N GLY A 326 -13.75 0.06 -14.41
CA GLY A 326 -13.79 -0.48 -15.76
C GLY A 326 -14.50 -1.83 -15.80
N ALA A 327 -15.00 -2.21 -16.98
CA ALA A 327 -15.75 -3.45 -17.14
C ALA A 327 -14.94 -4.73 -16.84
N ALA A 328 -13.61 -4.64 -16.93
CA ALA A 328 -12.70 -5.77 -16.71
C ALA A 328 -12.01 -5.72 -15.34
N ALA A 329 -12.48 -4.90 -14.39
CA ALA A 329 -11.82 -4.72 -13.09
C ALA A 329 -11.62 -6.04 -12.34
N ARG A 330 -12.71 -6.79 -12.11
CA ARG A 330 -12.66 -8.07 -11.39
C ARG A 330 -11.83 -9.13 -12.11
N GLU A 331 -11.96 -9.23 -13.43
CA GLU A 331 -11.23 -10.21 -14.23
C GLU A 331 -9.73 -9.90 -14.28
N THR A 332 -9.37 -8.62 -14.41
CA THR A 332 -7.97 -8.18 -14.52
C THR A 332 -7.24 -8.38 -13.21
N VAL A 333 -7.78 -7.90 -12.10
CA VAL A 333 -7.15 -8.05 -10.77
C VAL A 333 -7.19 -9.51 -10.30
N GLY A 334 -8.32 -10.22 -10.51
CA GLY A 334 -8.49 -11.59 -10.06
C GLY A 334 -7.51 -12.60 -10.68
N ARG A 335 -6.96 -12.31 -11.86
CA ARG A 335 -5.90 -13.13 -12.48
C ARG A 335 -4.63 -13.22 -11.65
N HIS A 336 -4.34 -12.23 -10.81
CA HIS A 336 -3.14 -12.20 -9.95
C HIS A 336 -3.26 -13.06 -8.69
N GLN A 337 -4.48 -13.53 -8.35
CA GLN A 337 -4.70 -14.45 -7.22
C GLN A 337 -4.12 -13.94 -5.89
N ILE A 338 -4.29 -12.63 -5.61
CA ILE A 338 -3.70 -11.94 -4.46
C ILE A 338 -4.04 -12.64 -3.14
N GLY A 339 -5.32 -12.97 -2.92
CA GLY A 339 -5.75 -13.68 -1.71
C GLY A 339 -5.06 -15.04 -1.54
N ARG A 340 -4.78 -15.77 -2.62
CA ARG A 340 -4.02 -17.03 -2.58
C ARG A 340 -2.57 -16.79 -2.20
N HIS A 341 -1.94 -15.72 -2.71
CA HIS A 341 -0.58 -15.34 -2.30
C HIS A 341 -0.54 -15.06 -0.79
N LEU A 342 -1.43 -14.21 -0.28
CA LEU A 342 -1.45 -13.84 1.13
C LEU A 342 -1.70 -15.03 2.07
N ALA A 343 -2.59 -15.95 1.67
CA ALA A 343 -2.87 -17.17 2.43
C ALA A 343 -1.72 -18.20 2.39
N SER A 344 -0.83 -18.13 1.41
CA SER A 344 0.31 -19.06 1.27
C SER A 344 1.53 -18.71 2.12
N ARG A 345 1.50 -17.54 2.79
CA ARG A 345 2.61 -17.07 3.61
C ARG A 345 2.77 -17.95 4.85
N ARG A 346 4.02 -18.19 5.22
CA ARG A 346 4.34 -19.00 6.40
C ARG A 346 4.26 -18.16 7.65
N GLN A 347 3.53 -18.66 8.64
CA GLN A 347 3.53 -18.07 9.97
C GLN A 347 4.82 -18.39 10.72
N VAL A 348 5.34 -17.40 11.44
CA VAL A 348 6.51 -17.54 12.31
C VAL A 348 6.18 -17.18 13.75
N ASP A 349 6.96 -17.71 14.68
CA ASP A 349 6.85 -17.36 16.09
C ASP A 349 7.52 -16.01 16.41
N LEU A 350 7.36 -15.57 17.66
CA LEU A 350 7.87 -14.29 18.13
C LEU A 350 9.41 -14.21 18.08
N ALA A 351 10.11 -15.31 18.37
CA ALA A 351 11.57 -15.33 18.41
C ALA A 351 12.16 -15.15 17.00
N VAL A 352 11.59 -15.84 16.00
CA VAL A 352 11.94 -15.66 14.60
C VAL A 352 11.58 -14.26 14.11
N TYR A 353 10.42 -13.73 14.48
CA TYR A 353 10.02 -12.35 14.17
C TYR A 353 11.03 -11.33 14.70
N GLU A 354 11.38 -11.39 15.99
CA GLU A 354 12.32 -10.46 16.61
C GLU A 354 13.70 -10.54 15.94
N ARG A 355 14.14 -11.75 15.60
CA ARG A 355 15.41 -11.94 14.88
C ARG A 355 15.38 -11.30 13.48
N ILE A 356 14.31 -11.50 12.72
CA ILE A 356 14.16 -10.90 11.38
C ILE A 356 14.16 -9.37 11.44
N VAL A 357 13.46 -8.78 12.41
CA VAL A 357 13.42 -7.32 12.59
C VAL A 357 14.82 -6.76 12.88
N LEU A 358 15.61 -7.43 13.73
CA LEU A 358 16.98 -7.05 14.02
C LEU A 358 17.88 -7.17 12.78
N ASP A 359 17.80 -8.29 12.05
CA ASP A 359 18.59 -8.49 10.83
C ASP A 359 18.19 -7.48 9.72
N THR A 360 16.92 -7.08 9.66
CA THR A 360 16.44 -6.02 8.77
C THR A 360 17.08 -4.68 9.10
N GLU A 361 17.09 -4.28 10.38
CA GLU A 361 17.73 -3.03 10.84
C GLU A 361 19.23 -3.01 10.47
N ARG A 362 19.92 -4.14 10.66
CA ARG A 362 21.33 -4.30 10.28
C ARG A 362 21.52 -4.15 8.77
N SER A 363 20.64 -4.73 7.96
CA SER A 363 20.69 -4.59 6.49
C SER A 363 20.58 -3.13 6.01
N LEU A 364 19.98 -2.24 6.81
CA LEU A 364 19.77 -0.84 6.50
C LEU A 364 20.91 0.06 7.01
N THR A 365 21.65 -0.38 8.03
CA THR A 365 22.58 0.47 8.79
C THR A 365 24.04 0.03 8.69
N GLU A 366 24.31 -1.26 8.47
CA GLU A 366 25.66 -1.81 8.34
C GLU A 366 26.18 -1.70 6.89
N ALA A 367 27.46 -1.36 6.75
CA ALA A 367 28.13 -1.33 5.44
C ALA A 367 28.22 -2.73 4.80
N HIS A 368 28.26 -3.77 5.63
CA HIS A 368 28.31 -5.16 5.21
C HIS A 368 27.22 -5.97 5.91
N PHE A 369 26.41 -6.66 5.13
CA PHE A 369 25.35 -7.51 5.67
C PHE A 369 25.08 -8.69 4.74
N LYS A 370 25.10 -9.89 5.30
CA LYS A 370 24.71 -11.13 4.60
C LYS A 370 23.41 -11.66 5.21
N PRO A 371 22.31 -11.74 4.46
CA PRO A 371 21.06 -12.30 4.95
C PRO A 371 21.21 -13.77 5.39
N ASP A 372 20.54 -14.13 6.48
CA ASP A 372 20.44 -15.53 6.93
C ASP A 372 19.24 -16.21 6.27
N THR A 373 19.52 -17.03 5.26
CA THR A 373 18.49 -17.78 4.53
C THR A 373 18.07 -19.08 5.24
N SER A 374 18.69 -19.42 6.36
CA SER A 374 18.45 -20.66 7.12
C SER A 374 17.53 -20.47 8.32
N LEU A 375 17.29 -19.22 8.74
CA LEU A 375 16.50 -18.87 9.93
C LEU A 375 15.10 -19.49 9.95
N VAL A 376 14.47 -19.66 8.77
CA VAL A 376 13.19 -20.34 8.63
C VAL A 376 13.38 -21.60 7.77
N PRO A 377 13.61 -22.78 8.38
CA PRO A 377 13.96 -23.99 7.65
C PRO A 377 12.94 -24.38 6.58
N GLY A 378 13.39 -24.61 5.34
CA GLY A 378 12.55 -24.98 4.20
C GLY A 378 11.77 -23.84 3.55
N LEU A 379 11.95 -22.58 3.99
CA LEU A 379 11.26 -21.43 3.39
C LEU A 379 11.65 -21.23 1.91
N LEU A 380 12.95 -21.34 1.58
CA LEU A 380 13.43 -21.17 0.21
C LEU A 380 12.76 -22.17 -0.73
N ASP A 381 12.73 -23.46 -0.36
CA ASP A 381 12.17 -24.51 -1.21
C ASP A 381 10.67 -24.33 -1.48
N VAL A 382 9.91 -23.92 -0.45
CA VAL A 382 8.45 -23.82 -0.55
C VAL A 382 8.01 -22.54 -1.26
N ALA A 383 8.71 -21.43 -1.00
CA ALA A 383 8.26 -20.10 -1.39
C ALA A 383 9.12 -19.45 -2.47
N TYR A 384 10.38 -19.81 -2.66
CA TYR A 384 11.29 -19.11 -3.56
C TYR A 384 11.69 -19.98 -4.75
N THR A 385 12.26 -21.17 -4.49
CA THR A 385 12.81 -22.06 -5.52
C THR A 385 11.81 -22.32 -6.65
N GLY A 386 12.18 -21.88 -7.86
CA GLY A 386 11.37 -22.07 -9.08
C GLY A 386 10.17 -21.13 -9.19
N ARG A 387 10.06 -20.13 -8.30
CA ARG A 387 9.01 -19.10 -8.35
C ARG A 387 9.48 -17.78 -8.94
N ALA A 388 10.75 -17.70 -9.34
CA ALA A 388 11.37 -16.51 -9.93
C ALA A 388 11.14 -15.27 -9.07
N ARG A 389 11.45 -15.40 -7.76
CA ARG A 389 11.36 -14.29 -6.80
C ARG A 389 12.73 -13.67 -6.62
N LEU A 390 12.77 -12.35 -6.63
CA LEU A 390 13.99 -11.60 -6.35
C LEU A 390 14.25 -11.62 -4.84
N VAL A 391 15.49 -11.85 -4.45
CA VAL A 391 15.97 -11.79 -3.06
C VAL A 391 17.22 -10.92 -2.97
N LEU A 392 17.43 -10.30 -1.80
CA LEU A 392 18.69 -9.67 -1.43
C LEU A 392 19.71 -10.79 -1.14
N GLU A 393 20.82 -10.79 -1.86
CA GLU A 393 21.88 -11.77 -1.66
C GLU A 393 22.95 -11.26 -0.72
N ASP A 394 23.32 -9.97 -0.80
CA ASP A 394 24.45 -9.42 -0.07
C ASP A 394 24.42 -7.89 -0.05
N VAL A 395 24.95 -7.30 1.01
CA VAL A 395 25.31 -5.88 1.10
C VAL A 395 26.80 -5.80 1.38
N ARG A 396 27.57 -5.11 0.53
CA ARG A 396 29.01 -4.86 0.73
C ARG A 396 29.35 -3.43 0.40
N ASP A 397 29.96 -2.72 1.34
CA ASP A 397 30.23 -1.27 1.19
C ASP A 397 28.97 -0.51 0.76
N TYR A 398 27.82 -0.86 1.36
CA TYR A 398 26.48 -0.36 1.02
C TYR A 398 25.95 -0.74 -0.38
N TYR A 399 26.73 -1.46 -1.19
CA TYR A 399 26.28 -2.00 -2.47
C TYR A 399 25.37 -3.22 -2.26
N ARG A 400 24.11 -3.11 -2.69
CA ARG A 400 23.11 -4.18 -2.59
C ARG A 400 23.12 -5.04 -3.86
N THR A 401 23.30 -6.35 -3.68
CA THR A 401 23.24 -7.35 -4.75
C THR A 401 22.00 -8.21 -4.59
N TYR A 402 21.28 -8.42 -5.68
CA TYR A 402 20.07 -9.24 -5.70
C TYR A 402 20.17 -10.35 -6.74
N GLY A 403 19.52 -11.47 -6.45
CA GLY A 403 19.44 -12.66 -7.29
C GLY A 403 18.04 -13.23 -7.37
N TRP A 404 17.80 -14.06 -8.39
CA TRP A 404 16.53 -14.74 -8.60
C TRP A 404 16.58 -16.15 -8.00
N MET A 405 15.53 -16.54 -7.30
CA MET A 405 15.33 -17.88 -6.76
C MET A 405 14.06 -18.53 -7.31
#